data_AF-A0A7J9G7R7-F1
#
_entry.id   AF-A0A7J9G7R7-F1
#
_cell.length_a   1.000
_cell.length_b   1.000
_cell.length_c   1.000
_cell.angle_alpha   90.00
_cell.angle_beta   90.00
_cell.angle_gamma   90.00
#
_symmetry.space_group_name_H-M   'P 1'
#
loop_
_entity.id
_entity.type
_entity.pdbx_description
1 polymer ?
#
loop_
_entity_poly.entity_id
_entity_poly.type
_entity_poly.pdbx_seq_one_letter_code
_entity_poly.pdbx_strand_id
1 'polypeptide(L)'
;MANCVKVNPDSPQKQVRFLTLCYTFGVIYEPFICTDGKKLLTPQPRLRTGFFSILESSMLTPSTINEACTSVGVAKYGRPIGLDEKIKVDVIVIGSVAVDPKTGARLGKGEGFAELEYGMLRYMGAIDDSTPVVTSVHDCQIVDDIPVEKLLVHDVPVDIICTPTQVIFTNRTIPKPQGIYWDKLSPEKLGQIRILRELKSRIEQETGQMLPCGPSEKLPPTAQRRRRRS
;
A
#
# COMPACT_ATOMS: atom_id res chain seq x y z
N MET A 1 1.42 -17.06 11.12
CA MET A 1 2.21 -15.81 11.01
C MET A 1 2.09 -15.30 9.58
N ALA A 2 2.14 -13.99 9.36
CA ALA A 2 2.12 -13.42 8.01
C ALA A 2 3.45 -13.71 7.28
N ASN A 3 3.36 -14.16 6.03
CA ASN A 3 4.48 -14.48 5.14
C ASN A 3 4.72 -13.39 4.10
N CYS A 4 3.66 -12.71 3.64
CA CYS A 4 3.76 -11.55 2.75
C CYS A 4 3.04 -10.34 3.35
N VAL A 5 3.78 -9.25 3.49
CA VAL A 5 3.26 -7.99 4.05
C VAL A 5 3.42 -6.90 3.00
N LYS A 6 2.30 -6.28 2.61
CA LYS A 6 2.33 -5.07 1.77
C LYS A 6 2.52 -3.86 2.67
N VAL A 7 3.48 -3.00 2.37
CA VAL A 7 3.73 -1.78 3.16
C VAL A 7 3.80 -0.56 2.24
N ASN A 8 3.18 0.55 2.62
CA ASN A 8 3.24 1.83 1.90
C ASN A 8 4.71 2.28 1.71
N PRO A 9 5.11 2.99 0.63
CA PRO A 9 6.52 3.29 0.36
C PRO A 9 7.01 4.57 1.06
N ASP A 10 6.11 5.29 1.74
CA ASP A 10 6.42 6.57 2.38
C ASP A 10 7.40 6.42 3.56
N SER A 11 8.13 7.49 3.85
CA SER A 11 9.14 7.54 4.90
C SER A 11 8.65 7.14 6.30
N PRO A 12 7.45 7.54 6.78
CA PRO A 12 6.95 7.13 8.10
C PRO A 12 6.82 5.62 8.29
N GLN A 13 6.69 4.84 7.21
CA GLN A 13 6.58 3.38 7.28
C GLN A 13 7.90 2.64 6.99
N LYS A 14 9.03 3.36 6.92
CA LYS A 14 10.36 2.73 6.72
C LYS A 14 10.65 1.67 7.77
N GLN A 15 10.34 1.95 9.04
CA GLN A 15 10.61 1.00 10.12
C GLN A 15 9.73 -0.25 10.04
N VAL A 16 8.48 -0.14 9.58
CA VAL A 16 7.63 -1.30 9.33
C VAL A 16 8.24 -2.18 8.25
N ARG A 17 8.72 -1.59 7.14
CA ARG A 17 9.44 -2.32 6.08
C ARG A 17 10.69 -3.02 6.61
N PHE A 18 11.45 -2.34 7.47
CA PHE A 18 12.63 -2.90 8.12
C PHE A 18 12.28 -4.13 8.96
N LEU A 19 11.28 -4.01 9.84
CA LEU A 19 10.83 -5.10 10.71
C LEU A 19 10.20 -6.26 9.94
N THR A 20 9.60 -6.01 8.77
CA THR A 20 9.15 -7.09 7.88
C THR A 20 10.34 -7.93 7.37
N LEU A 21 11.46 -7.30 7.03
CA LEU A 21 12.65 -7.99 6.49
C LEU A 21 13.58 -8.53 7.58
N CYS A 22 13.59 -7.89 8.74
CA CYS A 22 14.44 -8.20 9.89
C CYS A 22 13.54 -8.46 11.08
N TYR A 23 13.32 -9.72 11.41
CA TYR A 23 12.75 -10.04 12.71
C TYR A 23 13.89 -10.24 13.72
N THR A 24 13.77 -9.65 14.89
CA THR A 24 14.65 -9.93 16.02
C THR A 24 13.80 -10.58 17.10
N PHE A 25 13.98 -11.89 17.33
CA PHE A 25 13.49 -12.52 18.56
C PHE A 25 14.69 -12.60 19.51
N GLY A 26 14.63 -11.86 20.63
CA GLY A 26 15.57 -12.03 21.74
C GLY A 26 16.69 -10.97 21.88
N VAL A 27 16.68 -10.36 23.06
CA VAL A 27 17.75 -9.70 23.85
C VAL A 27 18.57 -8.56 23.22
N ILE A 28 18.60 -7.46 23.99
CA ILE A 28 19.13 -6.11 23.75
C ILE A 28 20.63 -6.04 23.41
N TYR A 29 21.39 -7.15 23.48
CA TYR A 29 22.86 -7.10 23.51
C TYR A 29 23.60 -7.73 22.33
N GLU A 30 22.93 -8.49 21.45
CA GLU A 30 23.56 -9.02 20.23
C GLU A 30 22.54 -9.05 19.08
N PRO A 31 22.69 -8.23 18.02
CA PRO A 31 21.74 -8.21 16.91
C PRO A 31 21.90 -9.48 16.06
N PHE A 32 21.24 -10.56 16.46
CA PHE A 32 20.96 -11.65 15.54
C PHE A 32 19.80 -11.20 14.65
N ILE A 33 20.13 -10.82 13.40
CA ILE A 33 19.11 -10.55 12.38
C ILE A 33 18.53 -11.91 11.98
N CYS A 34 17.39 -12.29 12.57
CA CYS A 34 16.61 -13.42 12.08
C CYS A 34 15.82 -12.95 10.86
N THR A 35 16.25 -13.45 9.71
CA THR A 35 15.58 -13.23 8.43
C THR A 35 14.43 -14.22 8.33
N ASP A 36 13.25 -13.84 8.82
CA ASP A 36 12.06 -14.71 8.96
C ASP A 36 11.43 -15.13 7.61
N GLY A 37 12.17 -15.02 6.51
CA GLY A 37 11.77 -15.39 5.14
C GLY A 37 10.58 -14.60 4.60
N LYS A 38 10.14 -13.53 5.29
CA LYS A 38 8.96 -12.78 4.88
C LYS A 38 9.22 -11.99 3.60
N LYS A 39 8.20 -11.92 2.78
CA LYS A 39 8.13 -11.11 1.56
C LYS A 39 7.59 -9.74 1.90
N LEU A 40 8.41 -8.71 1.74
CA LEU A 40 7.97 -7.33 1.75
C LEU A 40 7.49 -6.96 0.34
N LEU A 41 6.19 -6.68 0.21
CA LEU A 41 5.60 -6.12 -0.99
C LEU A 41 5.51 -4.60 -0.84
N THR A 42 6.13 -3.82 -1.72
CA THR A 42 6.08 -2.34 -1.65
C THR A 42 5.78 -1.77 -3.03
N PRO A 43 4.79 -0.84 -3.14
CA PRO A 43 4.45 -0.25 -4.43
C PRO A 43 5.61 0.61 -4.93
N GLN A 44 5.82 0.61 -6.24
CA GLN A 44 6.81 1.51 -6.82
C GLN A 44 6.31 2.96 -6.75
N PRO A 45 7.22 3.95 -6.60
CA PRO A 45 6.82 5.34 -6.42
C PRO A 45 5.80 5.81 -7.46
N ARG A 46 4.59 6.16 -6.96
CA ARG A 46 3.46 6.69 -7.75
C ARG A 46 3.00 5.78 -8.90
N LEU A 47 3.31 4.48 -8.87
CA LEU A 47 2.97 3.52 -9.92
C LEU A 47 3.46 3.90 -11.34
N ARG A 48 4.48 4.77 -11.45
CA ARG A 48 4.96 5.29 -12.75
C ARG A 48 6.00 4.40 -13.40
N THR A 49 6.89 3.81 -12.59
CA THR A 49 8.01 2.99 -13.05
C THR A 49 7.73 1.50 -13.00
N GLY A 50 6.62 1.11 -12.37
CA GLY A 50 6.20 -0.27 -12.18
C GLY A 50 5.06 -0.36 -11.17
N PHE A 51 4.63 -1.59 -10.87
CA PHE A 51 3.49 -1.87 -10.02
C PHE A 51 3.92 -2.06 -8.55
N PHE A 52 4.39 -3.25 -8.20
CA PHE A 52 5.02 -3.54 -6.91
C PHE A 52 6.42 -4.10 -7.12
N SER A 53 7.23 -4.00 -6.06
CA SER A 53 8.46 -4.78 -5.92
C SER A 53 8.34 -5.69 -4.69
N ILE A 54 8.86 -6.91 -4.82
CA ILE A 54 9.05 -7.84 -3.72
C ILE A 54 10.49 -7.74 -3.24
N LEU A 55 10.68 -7.65 -1.93
CA LEU A 55 11.96 -7.84 -1.27
C LEU A 55 11.86 -9.01 -0.30
N GLU A 56 12.90 -9.83 -0.31
CA GLU A 56 13.15 -10.85 0.70
C GLU A 56 14.51 -10.59 1.31
N SER A 57 14.67 -10.99 2.55
CA SER A 57 15.94 -10.88 3.28
C SER A 57 17.11 -11.59 2.59
N SER A 58 16.85 -12.68 1.87
CA SER A 58 17.84 -13.42 1.07
C SER A 58 18.41 -12.63 -0.10
N MET A 59 17.73 -11.56 -0.53
CA MET A 59 18.17 -10.66 -1.60
C MET A 59 19.11 -9.56 -1.08
N LEU A 60 19.32 -9.49 0.24
CA LEU A 60 19.94 -8.36 0.92
C LEU A 60 21.12 -8.82 1.79
N THR A 61 22.05 -7.90 2.04
CA THR A 61 23.10 -8.06 3.03
C THR A 61 22.77 -7.19 4.24
N PRO A 62 23.30 -7.48 5.45
CA PRO A 62 23.05 -6.65 6.63
C PRO A 62 23.30 -5.15 6.40
N SER A 63 24.30 -4.80 5.57
CA SER A 63 24.63 -3.42 5.23
C SER A 63 23.63 -2.74 4.28
N THR A 64 22.89 -3.49 3.46
CA THR A 64 21.97 -2.92 2.45
C THR A 64 20.52 -2.84 2.91
N ILE A 65 20.12 -3.56 3.96
CA ILE A 65 18.72 -3.63 4.45
C ILE A 65 18.13 -2.23 4.70
N ASN A 66 18.89 -1.36 5.36
CA ASN A 66 18.42 0.00 5.68
C ASN A 66 18.15 0.85 4.44
N GLU A 67 18.96 0.69 3.38
CA GLU A 67 18.74 1.33 2.09
C GLU A 67 17.55 0.70 1.38
N ALA A 68 17.46 -0.63 1.36
CA ALA A 68 16.40 -1.41 0.74
C ALA A 68 15.00 -1.08 1.29
N CYS A 69 14.89 -0.59 2.52
CA CYS A 69 13.64 -0.11 3.12
C CYS A 69 13.23 1.31 2.67
N THR A 70 14.02 2.02 1.86
CA THR A 70 13.65 3.33 1.29
C THR A 70 12.95 3.15 -0.06
N SER A 71 12.14 4.12 -0.50
CA SER A 71 11.47 4.03 -1.80
C SER A 71 12.44 3.90 -2.99
N VAL A 72 13.67 4.41 -2.85
CA VAL A 72 14.74 4.25 -3.86
C VAL A 72 15.37 2.86 -3.77
N GLY A 73 15.67 2.39 -2.56
CA GLY A 73 16.23 1.07 -2.34
C GLY A 73 15.29 -0.06 -2.76
N VAL A 74 13.97 0.08 -2.53
CA VAL A 74 12.96 -0.88 -3.02
C VAL A 74 13.05 -1.05 -4.53
N ALA A 75 13.23 0.05 -5.28
CA ALA A 75 13.37 -0.01 -6.74
C ALA A 75 14.72 -0.58 -7.19
N LYS A 76 15.77 -0.45 -6.36
CA LYS A 76 17.13 -0.93 -6.65
C LYS A 76 17.32 -2.41 -6.32
N TYR A 77 16.81 -2.86 -5.18
CA TYR A 77 17.05 -4.20 -4.64
C TYR A 77 15.86 -5.15 -4.80
N GLY A 78 14.64 -4.61 -4.97
CA GLY A 78 13.44 -5.42 -5.09
C GLY A 78 13.23 -5.95 -6.50
N ARG A 79 12.70 -7.17 -6.58
CA ARG A 79 12.23 -7.77 -7.84
C ARG A 79 10.89 -7.15 -8.21
N PRO A 80 10.76 -6.48 -9.37
CA PRO A 80 9.47 -5.97 -9.82
C PRO A 80 8.52 -7.11 -10.15
N ILE A 81 7.22 -6.90 -9.89
CA ILE A 81 6.16 -7.85 -10.23
C ILE A 81 5.11 -7.21 -11.14
N GLY A 82 4.49 -8.03 -11.98
CA GLY A 82 3.39 -7.65 -12.88
C GLY A 82 2.04 -8.18 -12.41
N LEU A 83 1.01 -7.99 -13.25
CA LEU A 83 -0.37 -8.43 -12.98
C LEU A 83 -0.51 -9.97 -12.93
N ASP A 84 0.41 -10.70 -13.54
CA ASP A 84 0.39 -12.18 -13.60
C ASP A 84 1.10 -12.84 -12.41
N GLU A 85 1.70 -12.07 -11.51
CA GLU A 85 2.38 -12.61 -10.34
C GLU A 85 1.37 -13.27 -9.38
N LYS A 86 1.58 -14.56 -9.12
CA LYS A 86 0.77 -15.31 -8.15
C LYS A 86 1.28 -15.07 -6.74
N ILE A 87 0.62 -14.19 -6.01
CA ILE A 87 0.97 -13.82 -4.64
C ILE A 87 -0.28 -13.77 -3.76
N LYS A 88 -0.16 -14.19 -2.49
CA LYS A 88 -1.14 -13.92 -1.44
C LYS A 88 -0.53 -12.91 -0.47
N VAL A 89 -1.21 -11.80 -0.24
CA VAL A 89 -0.81 -10.80 0.76
C VAL A 89 -1.59 -11.08 2.03
N ASP A 90 -0.88 -11.29 3.13
CA ASP A 90 -1.46 -11.66 4.41
C ASP A 90 -1.89 -10.43 5.22
N VAL A 91 -1.18 -9.31 5.06
CA VAL A 91 -1.46 -8.05 5.75
C VAL A 91 -1.10 -6.86 4.86
N ILE A 92 -1.96 -5.83 4.86
CA ILE A 92 -1.69 -4.55 4.23
C ILE A 92 -1.40 -3.52 5.31
N VAL A 93 -0.24 -2.87 5.27
CA VAL A 93 0.06 -1.68 6.05
C VAL A 93 -0.10 -0.45 5.15
N ILE A 94 -1.13 0.36 5.44
CA ILE A 94 -1.52 1.52 4.65
C ILE A 94 -1.15 2.82 5.37
N GLY A 95 -0.81 3.86 4.62
CA GLY A 95 -0.54 5.19 5.19
C GLY A 95 -1.83 5.94 5.51
N SER A 96 -1.84 6.75 6.56
CA SER A 96 -2.99 7.58 6.93
C SER A 96 -2.56 8.94 7.47
N VAL A 97 -3.37 9.96 7.22
CA VAL A 97 -3.25 11.31 7.79
C VAL A 97 -4.07 11.41 9.07
N ALA A 98 -5.29 10.85 9.06
CA ALA A 98 -6.14 10.73 10.24
C ALA A 98 -6.97 9.44 10.16
N VAL A 99 -7.38 8.89 11.30
CA VAL A 99 -8.16 7.64 11.38
C VAL A 99 -9.18 7.71 12.50
N ASP A 100 -10.34 7.11 12.27
CA ASP A 100 -11.40 6.98 13.26
C ASP A 100 -11.39 5.57 13.85
N PRO A 101 -11.18 5.43 15.18
CA PRO A 101 -11.05 4.13 15.83
C PRO A 101 -12.38 3.37 15.95
N LYS A 102 -13.52 4.06 15.92
CA LYS A 102 -14.86 3.44 16.02
C LYS A 102 -15.28 2.88 14.68
N THR A 103 -15.11 3.66 13.62
CA THR A 103 -15.63 3.31 12.28
C THR A 103 -14.60 2.62 11.40
N GLY A 104 -13.31 2.79 11.67
CA GLY A 104 -12.22 2.39 10.78
C GLY A 104 -12.07 3.29 9.56
N ALA A 105 -12.78 4.42 9.50
CA ALA A 105 -12.61 5.42 8.45
C ALA A 105 -11.19 6.01 8.50
N ARG A 106 -10.63 6.32 7.34
CA ARG A 106 -9.32 6.96 7.24
C ARG A 106 -9.30 8.08 6.24
N LEU A 107 -8.46 9.07 6.50
CA LEU A 107 -8.07 10.08 5.53
C LEU A 107 -6.66 9.78 5.01
N GLY A 108 -6.54 9.60 3.70
CA GLY A 108 -5.25 9.49 3.02
C GLY A 108 -4.69 10.87 2.63
N LYS A 109 -3.60 10.86 1.85
CA LYS A 109 -3.02 12.10 1.28
C LYS A 109 -3.85 12.72 0.14
N GLY A 110 -4.94 12.06 -0.28
CA GLY A 110 -5.81 12.52 -1.37
C GLY A 110 -5.32 12.22 -2.79
N GLU A 111 -4.20 11.50 -2.96
CA GLU A 111 -3.71 11.14 -4.30
C GLU A 111 -4.34 9.86 -4.87
N GLY A 112 -5.11 9.08 -4.11
CA GLY A 112 -5.80 7.88 -4.62
C GLY A 112 -4.91 6.68 -4.98
N PHE A 113 -3.59 6.75 -4.76
CA PHE A 113 -2.67 5.67 -5.12
C PHE A 113 -2.85 4.42 -4.25
N ALA A 114 -3.11 4.59 -2.96
CA ALA A 114 -3.27 3.46 -2.05
C ALA A 114 -4.55 2.66 -2.34
N GLU A 115 -5.60 3.35 -2.77
CA GLU A 115 -6.88 2.80 -3.20
C GLU A 115 -6.72 2.03 -4.52
N LEU A 116 -5.96 2.58 -5.47
CA LEU A 116 -5.61 1.90 -6.72
C LEU A 116 -4.74 0.65 -6.49
N GLU A 117 -3.73 0.74 -5.63
CA GLU A 117 -2.91 -0.39 -5.20
C GLU A 117 -3.77 -1.51 -4.61
N TYR A 118 -4.70 -1.16 -3.73
CA TYR A 118 -5.64 -2.10 -3.14
C TYR A 118 -6.55 -2.74 -4.21
N GLY A 119 -7.15 -1.93 -5.08
CA GLY A 119 -8.03 -2.42 -6.15
C GLY A 119 -7.34 -3.37 -7.12
N MET A 120 -6.09 -3.10 -7.49
CA MET A 120 -5.29 -4.01 -8.33
C MET A 120 -4.94 -5.32 -7.60
N LEU A 121 -4.60 -5.27 -6.31
CA LEU A 121 -4.37 -6.49 -5.54
C LEU A 121 -5.66 -7.33 -5.38
N ARG A 122 -6.84 -6.67 -5.24
CA ARG A 122 -8.14 -7.38 -5.26
C ARG A 122 -8.36 -8.06 -6.60
N TYR A 123 -8.11 -7.36 -7.70
CA TYR A 123 -8.24 -7.92 -9.05
C TYR A 123 -7.37 -9.16 -9.26
N MET A 124 -6.13 -9.13 -8.80
CA MET A 124 -5.20 -10.27 -8.90
C MET A 124 -5.60 -11.47 -8.03
N GLY A 125 -6.64 -11.35 -7.19
CA GLY A 125 -6.96 -12.35 -6.16
C GLY A 125 -5.91 -12.41 -5.05
N ALA A 126 -4.99 -11.45 -4.99
CA ALA A 126 -3.91 -11.43 -4.01
C ALA A 126 -4.40 -11.08 -2.60
N ILE A 127 -5.54 -10.38 -2.50
CA ILE A 127 -6.20 -10.01 -1.25
C ILE A 127 -7.71 -10.22 -1.33
N ASP A 128 -8.32 -10.41 -0.17
CA ASP A 128 -9.77 -10.52 0.00
C ASP A 128 -10.27 -9.75 1.22
N ASP A 129 -11.57 -9.82 1.48
CA ASP A 129 -12.19 -9.08 2.59
C ASP A 129 -11.63 -9.50 3.96
N SER A 130 -11.08 -10.72 4.06
CA SER A 130 -10.42 -11.23 5.26
C SER A 130 -8.99 -10.72 5.42
N THR A 131 -8.33 -10.20 4.37
CA THR A 131 -6.99 -9.62 4.46
C THR A 131 -7.02 -8.37 5.36
N PRO A 132 -6.38 -8.37 6.54
CA PRO A 132 -6.38 -7.21 7.44
C PRO A 132 -5.64 -6.01 6.85
N VAL A 133 -6.26 -4.84 7.02
CA VAL A 133 -5.69 -3.53 6.69
C VAL A 133 -5.29 -2.83 7.99
N VAL A 134 -4.01 -2.58 8.13
CA VAL A 134 -3.38 -2.02 9.32
C VAL A 134 -2.83 -0.64 8.98
N THR A 135 -2.90 0.29 9.92
CA THR A 135 -2.24 1.59 9.81
C THR A 135 -1.39 1.86 11.04
N SER A 136 -0.29 2.59 10.85
CA SER A 136 0.51 3.14 11.93
C SER A 136 0.43 4.65 11.89
N VAL A 137 -0.05 5.25 12.99
CA VAL A 137 -0.25 6.69 13.14
C VAL A 137 0.20 7.13 14.53
N HIS A 138 0.42 8.43 14.70
CA HIS A 138 0.58 9.02 16.04
C HIS A 138 -0.77 9.15 16.74
N ASP A 139 -0.80 9.17 18.07
CA ASP A 139 -2.02 9.31 18.86
C ASP A 139 -2.86 10.54 18.47
N CYS A 140 -2.20 11.65 18.10
CA CYS A 140 -2.87 12.88 17.64
C CYS A 140 -3.57 12.79 16.28
N GLN A 141 -3.34 11.70 15.53
CA GLN A 141 -4.00 11.43 14.24
C GLN A 141 -5.24 10.55 14.42
N ILE A 142 -5.52 10.09 15.65
CA ILE A 142 -6.79 9.47 15.99
C ILE A 142 -7.81 10.60 16.19
N VAL A 143 -8.88 10.55 15.40
CA VAL A 143 -9.97 11.53 15.40
C VAL A 143 -11.30 10.79 15.52
N ASP A 144 -12.39 11.47 15.87
CA ASP A 144 -13.71 10.85 16.08
C ASP A 144 -14.82 11.48 15.22
N ASP A 145 -14.44 12.26 14.20
CA ASP A 145 -15.34 13.08 13.39
C ASP A 145 -15.17 12.89 11.88
N ILE A 146 -14.59 11.76 11.42
CA ILE A 146 -14.52 11.47 9.98
C ILE A 146 -15.92 11.08 9.48
N PRO A 147 -16.54 11.88 8.59
CA PRO A 147 -17.91 11.63 8.13
C PRO A 147 -17.95 10.44 7.18
N VAL A 148 -18.44 9.30 7.66
CA VAL A 148 -18.52 8.02 6.92
C VAL A 148 -19.34 8.17 5.64
N GLU A 149 -20.40 8.99 5.66
CA GLU A 149 -21.27 9.26 4.52
C GLU A 149 -20.58 10.01 3.36
N LYS A 150 -19.41 10.61 3.61
CA LYS A 150 -18.59 11.26 2.57
C LYS A 150 -17.50 10.35 2.01
N LEU A 151 -17.33 9.16 2.57
CA LEU A 151 -16.38 8.20 2.03
C LEU A 151 -16.84 7.73 0.65
N LEU A 152 -15.88 7.62 -0.24
CA LEU A 152 -16.08 7.09 -1.58
C LEU A 152 -16.05 5.57 -1.53
N VAL A 153 -16.74 4.93 -2.48
CA VAL A 153 -16.81 3.46 -2.57
C VAL A 153 -15.44 2.78 -2.70
N HIS A 154 -14.41 3.52 -3.12
CA HIS A 154 -13.05 3.05 -3.27
C HIS A 154 -12.15 3.36 -2.06
N ASP A 155 -12.64 4.09 -1.06
CA ASP A 155 -11.88 4.38 0.15
C ASP A 155 -11.69 3.07 0.94
N VAL A 156 -10.43 2.74 1.25
CA VAL A 156 -10.11 1.50 1.97
C VAL A 156 -10.15 1.78 3.46
N PRO A 157 -11.10 1.23 4.24
CA PRO A 157 -11.09 1.36 5.69
C PRO A 157 -9.93 0.57 6.32
N VAL A 158 -9.58 0.90 7.54
CA VAL A 158 -8.60 0.14 8.34
C VAL A 158 -9.34 -0.82 9.27
N ASP A 159 -8.73 -1.97 9.57
CA ASP A 159 -9.19 -2.95 10.55
C ASP A 159 -8.41 -2.81 11.89
N ILE A 160 -7.16 -2.34 11.84
CA ILE A 160 -6.28 -2.20 13.00
C ILE A 160 -5.52 -0.88 12.94
N ILE A 161 -5.50 -0.14 14.05
CA ILE A 161 -4.76 1.10 14.23
C ILE A 161 -3.68 0.87 15.28
N CYS A 162 -2.42 1.05 14.89
CA CYS A 162 -1.28 0.98 15.78
C CYS A 162 -0.76 2.40 16.07
N THR A 163 -0.61 2.71 17.35
CA THR A 163 0.00 3.95 17.84
C THR A 163 1.18 3.63 18.76
N PRO A 164 1.99 4.63 19.14
CA PRO A 164 3.00 4.44 20.18
C PRO A 164 2.43 3.93 21.52
N THR A 165 1.17 4.22 21.85
CA THR A 165 0.60 3.90 23.18
C THR A 165 -0.32 2.68 23.18
N GLN A 166 -0.93 2.34 22.05
CA GLN A 166 -1.97 1.31 21.98
C GLN A 166 -2.15 0.72 20.58
N VAL A 167 -2.78 -0.46 20.54
CA VAL A 167 -3.30 -1.11 19.34
C VAL A 167 -4.81 -1.19 19.45
N ILE A 168 -5.52 -0.66 18.45
CA ILE A 168 -6.97 -0.59 18.41
C ILE A 168 -7.47 -1.46 17.26
N PHE A 169 -8.37 -2.39 17.55
CA PHE A 169 -9.09 -3.17 16.54
C PHE A 169 -10.40 -2.45 16.24
N THR A 170 -10.57 -2.02 15.00
CA THR A 170 -11.77 -1.29 14.59
C THR A 170 -12.86 -2.31 14.31
N ASN A 171 -14.00 -2.21 15.00
CA ASN A 171 -15.19 -3.00 14.70
C ASN A 171 -15.95 -2.40 13.51
N ARG A 172 -15.23 -2.15 12.40
CA ARG A 172 -15.72 -1.37 11.27
C ARG A 172 -16.96 -1.99 10.63
N THR A 173 -17.90 -1.14 10.25
CA THR A 173 -19.05 -1.51 9.42
C THR A 173 -18.87 -1.13 7.95
N ILE A 174 -17.87 -0.29 7.66
CA ILE A 174 -17.54 0.16 6.30
C ILE A 174 -17.04 -1.04 5.49
N PRO A 175 -17.63 -1.34 4.31
CA PRO A 175 -17.16 -2.43 3.47
C PRO A 175 -15.82 -2.10 2.82
N LYS A 176 -14.99 -3.11 2.57
CA LYS A 176 -13.77 -2.95 1.79
C LYS A 176 -14.10 -2.88 0.30
N PRO A 177 -13.36 -2.09 -0.50
CA PRO A 177 -13.48 -2.08 -1.95
C PRO A 177 -13.40 -3.49 -2.57
N GLN A 178 -14.21 -3.75 -3.59
CA GLN A 178 -14.23 -5.07 -4.26
C GLN A 178 -13.30 -5.14 -5.47
N GLY A 179 -12.64 -4.03 -5.81
CA GLY A 179 -11.76 -3.94 -6.97
C GLY A 179 -11.55 -2.50 -7.40
N ILE A 180 -11.40 -2.31 -8.70
CA ILE A 180 -11.21 -1.00 -9.32
C ILE A 180 -12.56 -0.50 -9.85
N TYR A 181 -12.94 0.72 -9.45
CA TYR A 181 -14.14 1.40 -9.94
C TYR A 181 -13.79 2.27 -11.15
N TRP A 182 -13.84 1.68 -12.34
CA TRP A 182 -13.39 2.31 -13.59
C TRP A 182 -14.16 3.59 -13.94
N ASP A 183 -15.44 3.68 -13.58
CA ASP A 183 -16.30 4.86 -13.73
C ASP A 183 -15.92 6.02 -12.79
N LYS A 184 -14.99 5.80 -11.85
CA LYS A 184 -14.43 6.83 -10.97
C LYS A 184 -13.02 7.26 -11.37
N LEU A 185 -12.41 6.61 -12.36
CA LEU A 185 -11.04 6.90 -12.78
C LEU A 185 -11.02 7.87 -13.96
N SER A 186 -10.40 9.03 -13.75
CA SER A 186 -10.25 10.04 -14.80
C SER A 186 -9.34 9.56 -15.94
N PRO A 187 -9.55 10.07 -17.17
CA PRO A 187 -8.63 9.85 -18.30
C PRO A 187 -7.19 10.27 -17.96
N GLU A 188 -7.02 11.35 -17.19
CA GLU A 188 -5.71 11.88 -16.80
C GLU A 188 -4.98 10.89 -15.88
N LYS A 189 -5.68 10.30 -14.90
CA LYS A 189 -5.12 9.28 -13.99
C LYS A 189 -4.70 8.04 -14.75
N LEU A 190 -5.57 7.56 -15.65
CA LEU A 190 -5.27 6.44 -16.55
C LEU A 190 -4.05 6.76 -17.43
N GLY A 191 -3.95 7.98 -17.96
CA GLY A 191 -2.80 8.45 -18.73
C GLY A 191 -1.48 8.47 -17.94
N GLN A 192 -1.52 8.66 -16.62
CA GLN A 192 -0.31 8.66 -15.78
C GLN A 192 0.18 7.27 -15.36
N ILE A 193 -0.71 6.29 -15.24
CA ILE A 193 -0.39 5.00 -14.62
C ILE A 193 -0.42 3.89 -15.68
N ARG A 194 0.76 3.46 -16.13
CA ARG A 194 0.89 2.45 -17.20
C ARG A 194 0.20 1.13 -16.85
N ILE A 195 0.43 0.62 -15.64
CA ILE A 195 -0.11 -0.69 -15.22
C ILE A 195 -1.65 -0.69 -15.19
N LEU A 196 -2.26 0.46 -14.88
CA LEU A 196 -3.71 0.61 -14.85
C LEU A 196 -4.31 0.57 -16.26
N ARG A 197 -3.62 1.13 -17.26
CA ARG A 197 -4.01 1.00 -18.67
C ARG A 197 -3.89 -0.43 -19.17
N GLU A 198 -2.78 -1.08 -18.84
CA GLU A 198 -2.55 -2.49 -19.20
C GLU A 198 -3.66 -3.38 -18.61
N LEU A 199 -3.99 -3.17 -17.33
CA LEU A 199 -5.08 -3.86 -16.68
C LEU A 199 -6.44 -3.57 -17.34
N LYS A 200 -6.74 -2.30 -17.63
CA LYS A 200 -7.99 -1.91 -18.32
C LYS A 200 -8.11 -2.63 -19.66
N SER A 201 -7.09 -2.51 -20.51
CA SER A 201 -7.09 -3.14 -21.84
C SER A 201 -7.20 -4.66 -21.77
N ARG A 202 -6.57 -5.31 -20.78
CA ARG A 202 -6.70 -6.75 -20.57
C ARG A 202 -8.14 -7.15 -20.26
N ILE A 203 -8.80 -6.47 -19.32
CA ILE A 203 -10.20 -6.77 -18.97
C ILE A 203 -11.12 -6.53 -20.17
N GLU A 204 -10.91 -5.46 -20.92
CA GLU A 204 -11.72 -5.15 -22.11
C GLU A 204 -11.57 -6.21 -23.20
N GLN A 205 -10.35 -6.76 -23.38
CA GLN A 205 -10.09 -7.86 -24.31
C GLN A 205 -10.74 -9.17 -23.84
N GLU A 206 -10.64 -9.49 -22.55
CA GLU A 206 -11.19 -10.72 -21.97
C GLU A 206 -12.73 -10.73 -21.96
N THR A 207 -13.34 -9.57 -21.69
CA THR A 207 -14.81 -9.44 -21.58
C THR A 207 -15.48 -9.04 -22.89
N GLY A 208 -14.71 -8.52 -23.86
CA GLY A 208 -15.23 -7.94 -25.10
C GLY A 208 -16.02 -6.64 -24.89
N GLN A 209 -15.96 -6.04 -23.70
CA GLN A 209 -16.72 -4.84 -23.33
C GLN A 209 -15.77 -3.69 -22.98
N MET A 210 -16.07 -2.49 -23.47
CA MET A 210 -15.35 -1.28 -23.07
C MET A 210 -15.69 -0.90 -21.64
N LEU A 211 -14.66 -0.71 -20.82
CA LEU A 211 -14.85 -0.30 -19.43
C LEU A 211 -15.12 1.21 -19.37
N PRO A 212 -15.99 1.65 -18.43
CA PRO A 212 -16.30 3.07 -18.27
C PRO A 212 -15.05 3.87 -17.87
N CYS A 213 -15.17 5.18 -17.99
CA CYS A 213 -14.16 6.14 -17.55
C CYS A 213 -14.87 7.20 -16.71
N GLY A 214 -14.22 7.66 -15.65
CA GLY A 214 -14.71 8.74 -14.82
C GLY A 214 -14.57 10.11 -15.47
N PRO A 215 -15.09 11.16 -14.80
CA PRO A 215 -14.95 12.53 -15.27
C PRO A 215 -13.48 12.97 -15.30
N SER A 216 -13.17 13.95 -16.14
CA SER A 216 -11.85 14.59 -16.16
C SER A 216 -11.54 15.24 -14.81
N GLU A 217 -10.29 15.16 -14.38
CA GLU A 217 -9.86 15.76 -13.12
C GLU A 217 -8.56 16.56 -13.29
N LYS A 218 -8.43 17.63 -12.49
CA LYS A 218 -7.17 18.36 -12.37
C LYS A 218 -6.27 17.66 -11.36
N LEU A 219 -5.32 16.88 -11.88
CA LEU A 219 -4.37 16.17 -11.03
C LEU A 219 -3.47 17.15 -10.25
N PRO A 220 -3.16 16.86 -8.97
CA PRO A 220 -2.26 17.69 -8.20
C PRO A 220 -0.87 17.75 -8.85
N PRO A 221 -0.17 18.89 -8.73
CA PRO A 221 1.18 19.02 -9.26
C PRO A 221 2.08 17.95 -8.65
N THR A 222 2.80 17.25 -9.51
CA THR A 222 3.74 16.22 -9.08
C THR A 222 4.83 16.89 -8.25
N ALA A 223 4.90 16.63 -6.93
CA ALA A 223 5.96 17.21 -6.11
C ALA A 223 7.33 16.86 -6.70
N GLN A 224 8.07 17.88 -7.13
CA GLN A 224 9.45 17.74 -7.58
C GLN A 224 10.32 17.49 -6.36
N ARG A 225 10.92 16.30 -6.29
CA ARG A 225 11.90 16.01 -5.25
C ARG A 225 13.15 16.83 -5.58
N ARG A 226 13.39 17.94 -4.87
CA ARG A 226 14.68 18.66 -4.97
C ARG A 226 15.77 17.63 -4.69
N ARG A 227 16.65 17.38 -5.68
CA ARG A 227 17.89 16.64 -5.44
C ARG A 227 18.63 17.42 -4.36
N ARG A 228 18.78 16.85 -3.16
CA ARG A 228 19.77 17.34 -2.21
C ARG A 228 21.11 17.26 -2.94
N ARG A 229 21.74 18.42 -3.21
CA ARG A 229 23.13 18.46 -3.64
C ARG A 229 23.93 17.81 -2.50
N SER A 230 24.64 16.73 -2.84
CA SER A 230 25.67 16.13 -1.99
C SER A 230 26.76 17.14 -1.70
#